data_AF-A0A348TWQ3-F1
#
_entry.id   AF-A0A348TWQ3-F1
#
_cell.length_a   1.000
_cell.length_b   1.000
_cell.length_c   1.000
_cell.angle_alpha   90.00
_cell.angle_beta   90.00
_cell.angle_gamma   90.00
#
_symmetry.space_group_name_H-M   'P 1'
#
loop_
_entity.id
_entity.type
_entity.pdbx_description
1 polymer ?
#
loop_
_entity_poly.entity_id
_entity_poly.type
_entity_poly.pdbx_seq_one_letter_code
_entity_poly.pdbx_strand_id
1 'polypeptide(L)'
;ITAHDFLIRQSMGDARKLYNLVELCFQQGKRGVPIDEEFAQNVLSNAQIRYDKGGDEHYNVISAFIKSIRGSDPQAAVYYLARMIEGGEDVKFIARRLIISAA
;
A
#
# COMPACT_ATOMS: atom_id res chain seq x y z
N ILE A 1 4.79 24.41 -4.24
CA ILE A 1 5.33 23.15 -3.66
C ILE A 1 6.83 23.22 -3.81
N THR A 2 7.56 23.34 -2.72
CA THR A 2 9.03 23.33 -2.74
C THR A 2 9.57 21.89 -2.64
N ALA A 3 8.78 20.94 -2.13
CA ALA A 3 9.12 19.52 -2.01
C ALA A 3 9.06 18.67 -3.30
N HIS A 4 9.17 19.27 -4.49
CA HIS A 4 8.92 18.56 -5.76
C HIS A 4 9.87 17.38 -5.98
N ASP A 5 11.18 17.57 -5.79
CA ASP A 5 12.18 16.51 -5.95
C ASP A 5 12.02 15.37 -4.94
N PHE A 6 11.57 15.68 -3.72
CA PHE A 6 11.26 14.68 -2.71
C PHE A 6 10.07 13.81 -3.15
N LEU A 7 8.96 14.44 -3.55
CA LEU A 7 7.74 13.71 -3.96
C LEU A 7 7.99 12.84 -5.21
N ILE A 8 8.79 13.32 -6.16
CA ILE A 8 9.20 12.54 -7.34
C ILE A 8 10.03 11.32 -6.94
N ARG A 9 10.97 11.46 -6.00
CA ARG A 9 11.73 10.30 -5.48
C ARG A 9 10.82 9.29 -4.78
N GLN A 10 9.84 9.75 -4.00
CA GLN A 10 8.91 8.86 -3.29
C GLN A 10 7.91 8.15 -4.21
N SER A 11 7.60 8.74 -5.37
CA SER A 11 6.70 8.13 -6.35
C SER A 11 7.35 6.98 -7.13
N MET A 12 8.68 6.82 -7.09
CA MET A 12 9.43 5.76 -7.78
C MET A 12 9.11 5.68 -9.29
N GLY A 13 8.81 6.82 -9.91
CA GLY A 13 8.47 6.90 -11.35
C GLY A 13 7.01 6.56 -11.69
N ASP A 14 6.16 6.24 -10.70
CA ASP A 14 4.72 6.05 -10.91
C ASP A 14 3.97 7.39 -10.78
N ALA A 15 3.37 7.83 -11.89
CA ALA A 15 2.61 9.08 -11.95
C ALA A 15 1.33 9.07 -11.10
N ARG A 16 0.66 7.92 -10.95
CA ARG A 16 -0.53 7.78 -10.09
C ARG A 16 -0.13 7.91 -8.63
N LYS A 17 0.96 7.24 -8.24
CA LYS A 17 1.49 7.36 -6.88
C LYS A 17 1.88 8.81 -6.58
N LEU A 18 2.54 9.49 -7.51
CA LEU A 18 2.88 10.91 -7.37
C LEU A 18 1.64 11.78 -7.16
N TYR A 19 0.60 11.57 -7.97
CA TYR A 19 -0.65 12.31 -7.86
C TYR A 19 -1.29 12.13 -6.47
N ASN A 20 -1.40 10.90 -5.98
CA ASN A 20 -1.96 10.61 -4.66
C ASN A 20 -1.14 11.25 -3.53
N LEU A 21 0.20 11.23 -3.65
CA LEU A 21 1.08 11.87 -2.66
C LEU A 21 0.89 13.40 -2.62
N VAL A 22 0.76 14.02 -3.78
CA VAL A 22 0.49 15.47 -3.89
C VAL A 22 -0.87 15.80 -3.29
N GLU A 23 -1.92 15.06 -3.66
CA GLU A 23 -3.27 15.24 -3.12
C GLU A 23 -3.29 15.15 -1.59
N LEU A 24 -2.63 14.13 -1.03
CA LEU A 24 -2.52 13.94 0.41
C LEU A 24 -1.85 15.13 1.11
N CYS A 25 -0.77 15.68 0.52
CA CYS A 25 -0.10 16.86 1.05
C CYS A 25 -1.02 18.10 0.99
N PHE A 26 -1.85 18.25 -0.04
CA PHE A 26 -2.82 19.34 -0.11
C PHE A 26 -3.95 19.20 0.91
N GLN A 27 -4.43 17.98 1.16
CA GLN A 27 -5.48 17.72 2.15
C GLN A 27 -5.04 18.06 3.58
N GLN A 28 -3.76 17.81 3.91
CA GLN A 28 -3.21 18.12 5.24
C GLN A 28 -2.60 19.52 5.33
N GLY A 29 -2.35 20.16 4.18
CA GLY A 29 -1.71 21.47 4.09
C GLY A 29 -2.64 22.61 4.50
N LYS A 30 -2.04 23.72 4.95
CA LYS A 30 -2.78 24.98 5.22
C LYS A 30 -2.68 25.91 4.02
N ARG A 31 -3.77 26.60 3.69
CA ARG A 31 -3.81 27.55 2.58
C ARG A 31 -2.81 28.68 2.81
N GLY A 32 -1.99 28.97 1.81
CA GLY A 32 -0.95 30.01 1.87
C GLY A 32 0.38 29.54 2.49
N VAL A 33 0.47 28.32 3.01
CA VAL A 33 1.72 27.72 3.47
C VAL A 33 2.29 26.84 2.34
N PRO A 34 3.57 27.01 1.95
CA PRO A 34 4.19 26.13 0.97
C PRO A 34 4.33 24.71 1.53
N ILE A 35 4.07 23.71 0.68
CA ILE A 35 4.42 22.31 0.95
C ILE A 35 5.93 22.16 0.77
N ASP A 36 6.67 22.17 1.88
CA ASP A 36 8.11 21.91 1.97
C ASP A 36 8.42 20.43 2.25
N GLU A 37 9.71 20.08 2.16
CA GLU A 37 10.15 18.68 2.25
C GLU A 37 9.88 18.10 3.64
N GLU A 38 10.06 18.89 4.70
CA GLU A 38 9.79 18.46 6.08
C GLU A 38 8.30 18.18 6.29
N PHE A 39 7.42 19.05 5.80
CA PHE A 39 5.98 18.83 5.86
C PHE A 39 5.58 17.59 5.05
N ALA A 40 6.08 17.45 3.82
CA ALA A 40 5.79 16.27 2.99
C ALA A 40 6.25 14.99 3.69
N GLN A 41 7.45 14.98 4.28
CA GLN A 41 7.97 13.82 5.01
C GLN A 41 7.08 13.45 6.19
N ASN A 42 6.66 14.42 7.00
CA ASN A 42 5.74 14.19 8.13
C ASN A 42 4.39 13.63 7.67
N VAL A 43 3.83 14.15 6.58
CA VAL A 43 2.56 13.66 6.01
C VAL A 43 2.69 12.20 5.56
N LEU A 44 3.78 11.87 4.88
CA LEU A 44 4.03 10.51 4.37
C LEU A 44 4.30 9.51 5.49
N SER A 45 5.10 9.86 6.50
CA SER A 45 5.34 9.00 7.66
C SER A 45 4.04 8.69 8.43
N ASN A 46 3.18 9.69 8.61
CA ASN A 46 1.86 9.49 9.23
C ASN A 46 0.89 8.68 8.35
N ALA A 47 1.05 8.72 7.03
CA ALA A 47 0.28 7.90 6.09
C ALA A 47 0.76 6.44 6.07
N GLN A 48 2.07 6.21 6.20
CA GLN A 48 2.64 4.86 6.37
C GLN A 48 2.19 4.22 7.69
N ILE A 49 2.00 4.99 8.76
CA ILE A 49 1.43 4.47 10.03
C ILE A 49 -0.07 4.15 9.86
N ARG A 50 -0.76 4.86 8.95
CA ARG A 50 -2.07 4.47 8.43
C ARG A 50 -1.97 3.40 7.34
N TYR A 51 -0.99 2.49 7.42
CA TYR A 51 -0.99 1.26 6.64
C TYR A 51 -2.34 0.59 6.85
N ASP A 52 -3.02 0.47 5.74
CA ASP A 52 -4.46 0.51 5.65
C ASP A 52 -5.02 -0.89 5.89
N LYS A 53 -5.60 -1.08 7.07
CA LYS A 53 -6.39 -2.26 7.44
C LYS A 53 -7.70 -2.39 6.62
N GLY A 54 -7.98 -1.54 5.62
CA GLY A 54 -9.31 -1.41 5.02
C GLY A 54 -9.46 -1.32 3.49
N GLY A 55 -8.42 -1.03 2.69
CA GLY A 55 -8.66 -0.61 1.29
C GLY A 55 -8.00 -1.47 0.22
N ASP A 56 -6.70 -1.32 0.00
CA ASP A 56 -6.08 -1.81 -1.24
C ASP A 56 -5.04 -2.92 -1.04
N GLU A 57 -4.15 -2.82 -0.05
CA GLU A 57 -3.13 -3.85 0.20
C GLU A 57 -3.75 -5.20 0.55
N HIS A 58 -4.82 -5.21 1.36
CA HIS A 58 -5.59 -6.39 1.71
C HIS A 58 -6.03 -7.18 0.46
N TYR A 59 -6.73 -6.52 -0.48
CA TYR A 59 -7.23 -7.16 -1.70
C TYR A 59 -6.12 -7.47 -2.70
N ASN A 60 -5.09 -6.63 -2.79
CA ASN A 60 -3.97 -6.85 -3.69
C ASN A 60 -3.17 -8.09 -3.28
N VAL A 61 -2.85 -8.22 -1.99
CA VAL A 61 -2.07 -9.34 -1.47
C VAL A 61 -2.86 -10.65 -1.55
N ILE A 62 -4.14 -10.68 -1.15
CA ILE A 62 -4.94 -11.91 -1.24
C ILE A 62 -5.19 -12.32 -2.71
N SER A 63 -5.38 -11.36 -3.62
CA SER A 63 -5.54 -11.63 -5.05
C SER A 63 -4.26 -12.25 -5.64
N ALA A 64 -3.10 -11.70 -5.28
CA ALA A 64 -1.80 -12.23 -5.69
C ALA A 64 -1.56 -13.65 -5.14
N PHE A 65 -1.91 -13.90 -3.88
CA PHE A 65 -1.87 -15.23 -3.26
C PHE A 65 -2.72 -16.27 -4.02
N ILE A 66 -3.97 -15.95 -4.35
CA ILE A 66 -4.84 -16.88 -5.10
C ILE A 66 -4.33 -17.10 -6.53
N LYS A 67 -3.82 -16.05 -7.19
CA LYS A 67 -3.24 -16.16 -8.52
C LYS A 67 -1.96 -17.00 -8.53
N SER A 68 -1.10 -16.88 -7.53
CA SER A 68 0.11 -17.72 -7.43
C SER A 68 -0.23 -19.20 -7.24
N ILE A 69 -1.26 -19.51 -6.44
CA ILE A 69 -1.74 -20.90 -6.29
C ILE A 69 -2.25 -21.43 -7.63
N ARG A 70 -3.12 -20.67 -8.33
CA ARG A 70 -3.65 -21.06 -9.64
C ARG A 70 -2.56 -21.19 -10.71
N GLY A 71 -1.54 -20.34 -10.63
CA GLY A 71 -0.37 -20.34 -11.50
C GLY A 71 0.67 -21.41 -11.15
N SER A 72 0.44 -22.22 -10.11
CA SER A 72 1.39 -23.24 -9.63
C SER A 72 2.78 -22.66 -9.27
N ASP A 73 2.81 -21.44 -8.73
CA ASP A 73 4.03 -20.81 -8.19
C ASP A 73 4.02 -20.92 -6.65
N PRO A 74 4.66 -21.95 -6.07
CA PRO A 74 4.66 -22.17 -4.63
C PRO A 74 5.45 -21.11 -3.86
N GLN A 75 6.50 -20.54 -4.46
CA GLN A 75 7.34 -19.55 -3.79
C GLN A 75 6.59 -18.24 -3.63
N ALA A 76 5.90 -17.78 -4.68
CA ALA A 76 5.02 -16.63 -4.60
C ALA A 76 3.86 -16.87 -3.62
N ALA A 77 3.27 -18.07 -3.61
CA ALA A 77 2.19 -18.39 -2.67
C ALA A 77 2.63 -18.28 -1.21
N VAL A 78 3.80 -18.83 -0.85
CA VAL A 78 4.36 -18.73 0.51
C VAL A 78 4.71 -17.27 0.84
N TYR A 79 5.26 -16.52 -0.11
CA TYR A 79 5.59 -15.10 0.08
C TYR A 79 4.36 -14.27 0.43
N TYR A 80 3.28 -14.37 -0.36
CA TYR A 80 2.07 -13.59 -0.10
C TYR A 80 1.34 -14.04 1.17
N LEU A 81 1.41 -15.34 1.51
CA LEU A 81 0.90 -15.83 2.79
C LEU A 81 1.64 -15.21 3.97
N ALA A 82 2.98 -15.20 3.95
CA ALA A 82 3.80 -14.59 4.99
C ALA A 82 3.51 -13.09 5.12
N ARG A 83 3.37 -12.38 3.99
CA ARG A 83 2.97 -10.96 3.97
C ARG A 83 1.63 -10.70 4.67
N MET A 84 0.63 -11.56 4.46
CA MET A 84 -0.67 -11.42 5.15
C MET A 84 -0.56 -11.69 6.66
N ILE A 85 0.22 -12.70 7.05
CA ILE A 85 0.42 -13.04 8.48
C ILE A 85 1.13 -11.90 9.21
N GLU A 86 2.26 -11.42 8.68
CA GLU A 86 3.01 -10.30 9.24
C GLU A 86 2.21 -8.98 9.17
N GLY A 87 1.36 -8.83 8.15
CA GLY A 87 0.44 -7.71 8.01
C GLY A 87 -0.72 -7.70 9.02
N GLY A 88 -0.87 -8.75 9.84
CA GLY A 88 -1.93 -8.86 10.84
C GLY A 88 -3.32 -9.13 10.25
N GLU A 89 -3.37 -9.75 9.08
CA GLU A 89 -4.62 -10.17 8.44
C GLU A 89 -5.35 -11.22 9.29
N ASP A 90 -6.70 -11.23 9.26
CA ASP A 90 -7.46 -12.25 9.99
C ASP A 90 -7.21 -13.64 9.37
N VAL A 91 -6.65 -14.55 10.15
CA VAL A 91 -6.40 -15.94 9.73
C VAL A 91 -7.68 -16.60 9.20
N LYS A 92 -8.85 -16.27 9.75
CA LYS A 92 -10.13 -16.79 9.24
C LYS A 92 -10.44 -16.26 7.84
N PHE A 93 -10.05 -15.03 7.52
CA PHE A 93 -10.19 -14.49 6.17
C PHE A 93 -9.30 -15.24 5.18
N ILE A 94 -8.01 -15.43 5.49
CA ILE A 94 -7.07 -16.18 4.65
C ILE A 94 -7.61 -17.60 4.38
N ALA A 95 -8.03 -18.31 5.43
CA ALA A 95 -8.54 -19.67 5.33
C ALA A 95 -9.80 -19.76 4.45
N ARG A 96 -10.76 -18.84 4.57
CA ARG A 96 -11.96 -18.80 3.71
C ARG A 96 -11.60 -18.66 2.23
N ARG A 97 -10.64 -17.79 1.92
CA ARG A 97 -10.20 -17.52 0.54
C ARG A 97 -9.44 -18.70 -0.05
N LEU A 98 -8.65 -19.40 0.77
CA LEU A 98 -7.98 -20.63 0.38
C LEU A 98 -8.98 -21.73 0.00
N ILE A 99 -10.02 -21.95 0.82
CA ILE A 99 -11.06 -22.95 0.55
C ILE A 99 -11.78 -22.65 -0.77
N ILE A 100 -12.17 -21.38 -1.00
CA ILE A 100 -12.81 -20.95 -2.24
C ILE A 100 -11.91 -21.21 -3.47
N SER A 101 -10.60 -21.10 -3.32
CA SER A 101 -9.66 -21.34 -4.42
C SER A 101 -9.49 -22.82 -4.78
N ALA A 102 -9.88 -23.74 -3.88
CA ALA A 102 -9.74 -25.18 -4.06
C ALA A 102 -11.02 -25.85 -4.60
N ALA A 103 -12.14 -25.13 -4.61
CA ALA A 103 -13.42 -25.54 -5.18
C ALA A 103 -13.51 -25.19 -6.67
#